data_AF-A0A7S1RI82-F1
#
_entry.id   AF-A0A7S1RI82-F1
#
_cell.length_a   1.000
_cell.length_b   1.000
_cell.length_c   1.000
_cell.angle_alpha   90.00
_cell.angle_beta   90.00
_cell.angle_gamma   90.00
#
_symmetry.space_group_name_H-M   'P 1'
#
loop_
_entity.id
_entity.type
_entity.pdbx_description
1 polymer ?
#
loop_
_entity_poly.entity_id
_entity_poly.type
_entity_poly.pdbx_seq_one_letter_code
_entity_poly.pdbx_strand_id
1 'polypeptide(L)'
;EDRLQRRERGGVLAVSVEYSNVESFDVFASAEPRYTMSARLLPMQWFYQSHSLPHERGGRHVEAYQGLLVTVRVGGALRTFEGYGLLQALVASAVLLALAGVLTDALMVHCTDFAAQSQLLRRSGPATG
;
A
#
# COMPACT_ATOMS: atom_id res chain seq x y z
N GLU A 1 19.91 15.75 34.38
CA GLU A 1 19.53 14.32 34.36
C GLU A 1 19.82 13.65 33.01
N ASP A 2 20.85 14.06 32.27
CA ASP A 2 20.97 13.72 30.84
C ASP A 2 22.34 13.11 30.46
N ARG A 3 22.76 12.05 31.16
CA ARG A 3 24.07 11.40 30.97
C ARG A 3 24.07 9.87 31.02
N LEU A 4 22.93 9.21 30.83
CA LEU A 4 22.91 7.74 30.68
C LEU A 4 23.33 7.36 29.26
N GLN A 5 24.35 6.51 29.12
CA GLN A 5 24.87 6.10 27.81
C GLN A 5 23.83 5.26 27.07
N ARG A 6 23.86 5.30 25.73
CA ARG A 6 22.93 4.57 24.85
C ARG A 6 22.88 3.05 25.11
N ARG A 7 23.91 2.48 25.75
CA ARG A 7 23.98 1.08 26.20
C ARG A 7 23.11 0.78 27.43
N GLU A 8 22.81 1.78 28.26
CA GLU A 8 22.10 1.64 29.54
C GLU A 8 20.58 1.82 29.39
N ARG A 9 20.11 2.45 28.31
CA ARG A 9 18.68 2.70 28.06
C ARG A 9 17.95 1.52 27.40
N GLY A 10 18.71 0.55 26.88
CA GLY A 10 18.17 -0.46 25.97
C GLY A 10 17.75 0.13 24.63
N GLY A 11 17.25 -0.70 23.72
CA GLY A 11 16.81 -0.22 22.41
C GLY A 11 16.11 -1.31 21.59
N VAL A 12 15.42 -0.90 20.54
CA VAL A 12 14.78 -1.85 19.62
C VAL A 12 15.53 -1.82 18.29
N LEU A 13 16.12 -2.94 17.90
CA LEU A 13 16.63 -3.14 16.55
C LEU A 13 15.48 -3.68 15.70
N ALA A 14 14.94 -2.85 14.81
CA ALA A 14 13.91 -3.25 13.87
C ALA A 14 14.55 -3.60 12.53
N VAL A 15 14.48 -4.87 12.18
CA VAL A 15 14.96 -5.43 10.90
C VAL A 15 13.74 -5.68 10.03
N SER A 16 13.71 -5.07 8.84
CA SER A 16 12.71 -5.34 7.81
C SER A 16 13.37 -6.09 6.66
N VAL A 17 12.81 -7.26 6.33
CA VAL A 17 13.20 -8.05 5.17
C VAL A 17 12.04 -8.00 4.19
N GLU A 18 12.24 -7.30 3.07
CA GLU A 18 11.26 -7.15 2.01
C GLU A 18 11.61 -7.99 0.79
N TYR A 19 10.65 -8.76 0.29
CA TYR A 19 10.83 -9.54 -0.94
C TYR A 19 9.86 -9.07 -2.05
N SER A 20 10.39 -8.95 -3.27
CA SER A 20 9.60 -8.59 -4.46
C SER A 20 10.26 -9.09 -5.74
N ASN A 21 9.47 -9.56 -6.69
CA ASN A 21 9.91 -9.90 -8.06
C ASN A 21 9.34 -8.93 -9.11
N VAL A 22 9.09 -7.68 -8.72
CA VAL A 22 8.58 -6.67 -9.66
C VAL A 22 9.70 -6.24 -10.60
N GLU A 23 9.55 -6.58 -11.88
CA GLU A 23 10.43 -6.13 -12.94
C GLU A 23 9.64 -5.46 -14.08
N SER A 24 10.26 -4.48 -14.74
CA SER A 24 9.64 -3.76 -15.85
C SER A 24 9.66 -4.65 -17.10
N PHE A 25 8.55 -4.68 -17.84
CA PHE A 25 8.37 -5.51 -19.04
C PHE A 25 8.39 -7.04 -18.82
N ASP A 26 8.29 -7.51 -17.57
CA ASP A 26 8.13 -8.94 -17.26
C ASP A 26 6.64 -9.34 -17.23
N VAL A 27 6.10 -9.68 -18.40
CA VAL A 27 4.69 -10.06 -18.59
C VAL A 27 4.35 -11.37 -17.88
N PHE A 28 5.31 -12.29 -17.82
CA PHE A 28 5.10 -13.65 -17.29
C PHE A 28 5.47 -13.79 -15.82
N ALA A 29 5.86 -12.68 -15.15
CA ALA A 29 6.31 -12.68 -13.76
C ALA A 29 7.41 -13.74 -13.51
N SER A 30 8.35 -13.84 -14.45
CA SER A 30 9.46 -14.78 -14.46
C SER A 30 10.70 -14.28 -13.71
N ALA A 31 10.71 -13.02 -13.30
CA ALA A 31 11.81 -12.42 -12.58
C ALA A 31 12.09 -13.13 -11.24
N GLU A 32 13.38 -13.23 -10.91
CA GLU A 32 13.82 -13.76 -9.63
C GLU A 32 13.44 -12.83 -8.46
N PRO A 33 13.06 -13.37 -7.30
CA PRO A 33 12.71 -12.57 -6.14
C PRO A 33 13.94 -11.81 -5.60
N ARG A 34 13.82 -10.50 -5.50
CA ARG A 34 14.83 -9.61 -4.90
C ARG A 34 14.52 -9.41 -3.42
N TYR A 35 15.54 -9.57 -2.59
CA TYR A 35 15.46 -9.36 -1.14
C TYR A 35 16.13 -8.05 -0.77
N THR A 36 15.41 -7.18 -0.06
CA THR A 36 15.93 -5.93 0.49
C THR A 36 15.89 -6.03 2.01
N MET A 37 17.06 -5.98 2.65
CA MET A 37 17.19 -5.99 4.10
C MET A 37 17.49 -4.57 4.57
N SER A 38 16.67 -4.06 5.49
CA SER A 38 16.91 -2.78 6.14
C SER A 38 16.86 -2.94 7.65
N ALA A 39 17.74 -2.25 8.36
CA ALA A 39 17.80 -2.28 9.81
C ALA A 39 17.78 -0.84 10.33
N ARG A 40 16.89 -0.58 11.29
CA ARG A 40 16.83 0.70 12.00
C ARG A 40 16.88 0.47 13.50
N LEU A 41 17.70 1.24 14.18
CA LEU A 41 17.75 1.28 15.63
C LEU A 41 16.75 2.32 16.12
N LEU A 42 15.64 1.87 16.69
CA LEU A 42 14.65 2.73 17.30
C LEU A 42 15.08 3.07 18.73
N PRO A 43 15.31 4.36 19.05
CA PRO A 43 15.61 4.77 20.41
C PRO A 43 14.36 4.58 21.26
N MET A 44 14.43 3.69 22.23
CA MET A 44 13.38 3.50 23.20
C MET A 44 13.87 4.07 24.53
N GLN A 45 13.07 4.89 25.20
CA GLN A 45 13.53 5.57 26.42
C GLN A 45 13.67 4.57 27.59
N TRP A 46 12.83 3.52 27.65
CA TRP A 46 12.81 2.53 28.74
C TRP A 46 12.32 1.18 28.20
N PHE A 47 13.20 0.18 28.05
CA PHE A 47 12.80 -1.22 27.84
C PHE A 47 13.17 -2.03 29.09
N TYR A 48 12.19 -2.32 29.93
CA TYR A 48 12.34 -3.09 31.16
C TYR A 48 11.44 -4.31 31.11
N GLN A 49 12.05 -5.50 31.12
CA GLN A 49 11.33 -6.76 31.28
C GLN A 49 11.61 -7.28 32.68
N SER A 50 10.57 -7.34 33.53
CA SER A 50 10.67 -7.85 34.89
C SER A 50 10.10 -9.26 34.96
N HIS A 51 10.92 -10.24 35.32
CA HIS A 51 10.48 -11.61 35.58
C HIS A 51 10.50 -11.87 37.09
N SER A 52 9.43 -12.47 37.62
CA SER A 52 9.41 -12.94 39.00
C SER A 52 9.87 -14.39 39.03
N LEU A 53 11.04 -14.64 39.61
CA LEU A 53 11.53 -15.98 39.84
C LEU A 53 10.98 -16.49 41.18
N PRO A 54 10.47 -17.73 41.24
CA PRO A 54 10.06 -18.32 42.51
C PRO A 54 11.31 -18.49 43.39
N HIS A 55 11.29 -17.86 44.57
CA HIS A 55 12.37 -17.95 45.54
C HIS A 55 11.97 -18.93 46.66
N GLU A 56 12.86 -19.86 47.02
CA GLU A 56 12.56 -21.00 47.91
C GLU A 56 12.09 -20.63 49.34
N ARG A 57 12.18 -19.36 49.74
CA ARG A 57 11.86 -18.89 51.11
C ARG A 57 10.67 -17.91 51.17
N GLY A 58 9.68 -18.05 50.29
CA GLY A 58 8.45 -17.25 50.36
C GLY A 58 8.59 -15.76 50.02
N GLY A 59 9.76 -15.35 49.50
CA GLY A 59 10.01 -14.01 48.97
C GLY A 59 9.79 -13.95 47.47
N ARG A 60 9.48 -12.75 46.94
CA ARG A 60 9.41 -12.49 45.50
C ARG A 60 10.74 -11.88 45.05
N HIS A 61 11.53 -12.63 44.29
CA HIS A 61 12.72 -12.10 43.62
C HIS A 61 12.32 -11.57 42.24
N VAL A 62 12.50 -10.27 42.01
CA VAL A 62 12.18 -9.61 40.74
C VAL A 62 13.48 -9.19 40.09
N GLU A 63 13.81 -9.81 38.96
CA GLU A 63 14.96 -9.41 38.15
C GLU A 63 14.51 -8.53 36.99
N ALA A 64 15.22 -7.42 36.81
CA ALA A 64 14.99 -6.46 35.76
C ALA A 64 16.14 -6.54 34.75
N TYR A 65 15.84 -6.97 33.52
CA TYR A 65 16.81 -7.03 32.44
C TYR A 65 16.70 -5.80 31.55
N GLN A 66 17.84 -5.19 31.26
CA GLN A 66 18.00 -4.16 30.23
C GLN A 66 18.69 -4.81 29.03
N GLY A 67 18.12 -4.63 27.83
CA GLY A 67 18.62 -5.32 26.64
C GLY A 67 18.22 -4.65 25.33
N LEU A 68 18.66 -5.27 24.23
CA LEU A 68 18.26 -4.91 22.88
C LEU A 68 17.14 -5.85 22.44
N LEU A 69 15.94 -5.31 22.21
CA LEU A 69 14.87 -6.09 21.58
C LEU A 69 15.12 -6.12 20.08
N VAL A 70 15.35 -7.31 19.51
CA VAL A 70 15.44 -7.47 18.06
C VAL A 70 14.07 -7.87 17.54
N THR A 71 13.49 -7.03 16.69
CA THR A 71 12.24 -7.31 16.00
C THR A 71 12.54 -7.52 14.53
N VAL A 72 12.15 -8.68 14.00
CA VAL A 72 12.30 -9.01 12.59
C VAL A 72 10.92 -9.05 11.97
N ARG A 73 10.69 -8.18 10.99
CA ARG A 73 9.49 -8.21 10.16
C ARG A 73 9.88 -8.72 8.78
N VAL A 74 9.27 -9.83 8.37
CA VAL A 74 9.40 -10.37 7.03
C VAL A 74 8.09 -10.15 6.32
N GLY A 75 8.13 -9.52 5.16
CA GLY A 75 6.92 -9.24 4.38
C GLY A 75 7.27 -8.90 2.95
N GLY A 76 6.34 -9.10 2.04
CA GLY A 76 6.61 -8.86 0.63
C GLY A 76 5.48 -9.39 -0.23
N ALA A 77 5.60 -9.14 -1.52
CA ALA A 77 4.63 -9.59 -2.51
C ALA A 77 5.36 -10.20 -3.69
N LEU A 78 4.91 -11.38 -4.10
CA LEU A 78 5.35 -12.03 -5.33
C LEU A 78 4.23 -11.88 -6.36
N ARG A 79 4.62 -11.45 -7.55
CA ARG A 79 3.78 -11.49 -8.74
C ARG A 79 3.89 -12.87 -9.35
N THR A 80 2.76 -13.43 -9.74
CA THR A 80 2.68 -14.65 -10.53
C THR A 80 1.82 -14.36 -11.74
N PHE A 81 2.13 -15.03 -12.85
CA PHE A 81 1.26 -14.97 -14.02
C PHE A 81 0.13 -15.99 -13.88
N GLU A 82 -1.10 -15.50 -13.92
CA GLU A 82 -2.30 -16.32 -13.88
C GLU A 82 -3.16 -16.05 -15.12
N GLY A 83 -3.35 -17.07 -15.97
CA GLY A 83 -4.09 -16.93 -17.22
C GLY A 83 -5.56 -16.56 -17.02
N TYR A 84 -6.19 -17.02 -15.94
CA TYR A 84 -7.56 -16.64 -15.60
C TYR A 84 -7.67 -15.14 -15.27
N GLY A 85 -6.72 -14.60 -14.50
CA GLY A 85 -6.65 -13.16 -14.20
C GLY A 85 -6.47 -12.32 -15.45
N LEU A 86 -5.65 -12.79 -16.41
CA LEU A 86 -5.51 -12.13 -17.71
C LEU A 86 -6.84 -12.11 -18.49
N LEU A 87 -7.55 -13.23 -18.54
CA LEU A 87 -8.82 -13.33 -19.26
C LEU A 87 -9.89 -12.44 -18.62
N GLN A 88 -9.94 -12.37 -17.29
CA GLN A 88 -10.81 -11.43 -16.57
C GLN A 88 -10.49 -9.97 -16.92
N ALA A 89 -9.21 -9.59 -16.97
CA ALA A 89 -8.79 -8.24 -17.36
C ALA A 89 -9.16 -7.91 -18.81
N LEU A 90 -9.06 -8.89 -19.73
CA LEU A 90 -9.48 -8.73 -21.12
C LEU A 90 -10.99 -8.56 -21.25
N VAL A 91 -11.79 -9.36 -20.55
CA VAL A 91 -13.26 -9.23 -20.55
C VAL A 91 -13.66 -7.88 -19.96
N ALA A 92 -13.07 -7.47 -18.83
CA ALA A 92 -13.35 -6.18 -18.22
C ALA A 92 -13.01 -5.01 -19.16
N SER A 93 -11.88 -5.06 -19.85
CA SER A 93 -11.49 -4.02 -20.80
C SER A 93 -12.40 -3.99 -22.04
N ALA A 94 -12.83 -5.14 -22.56
CA ALA A 94 -13.79 -5.22 -23.66
C ALA A 94 -15.16 -4.62 -23.28
N VAL A 95 -15.64 -4.91 -22.07
CA VAL A 95 -16.90 -4.33 -21.55
C VAL A 95 -16.78 -2.81 -21.40
N LEU A 96 -15.66 -2.32 -20.86
CA LEU A 96 -15.42 -0.87 -20.75
C LEU A 96 -15.35 -0.19 -22.12
N LEU A 97 -14.76 -0.85 -23.12
CA LEU A 97 -14.70 -0.34 -24.49
C LEU A 97 -16.10 -0.25 -25.13
N ALA A 98 -16.93 -1.28 -24.94
CA ALA A 98 -18.31 -1.27 -25.41
C ALA A 98 -19.13 -0.17 -24.73
N LEU A 99 -18.97 0.00 -23.42
CA LEU A 99 -19.64 1.05 -22.66
C LEU A 99 -19.21 2.44 -23.13
N ALA A 100 -17.92 2.64 -23.42
CA ALA A 100 -17.42 3.89 -23.97
C ALA A 100 -18.07 4.23 -25.33
N GLY A 101 -18.30 3.23 -26.19
CA GLY A 101 -19.05 3.40 -27.44
C GLY A 101 -20.48 3.90 -27.19
N VAL A 102 -21.25 3.19 -26.36
CA VAL A 102 -22.62 3.58 -26.02
C VAL A 102 -22.69 4.97 -25.42
N LEU A 103 -21.73 5.31 -24.56
CA LEU A 103 -21.67 6.62 -23.90
C LEU A 103 -21.32 7.73 -24.91
N THR A 104 -20.44 7.44 -25.87
CA THR A 104 -20.12 8.37 -26.97
C THR A 104 -21.31 8.61 -27.86
N ASP A 105 -22.06 7.56 -28.20
CA ASP A 105 -23.29 7.67 -29.00
C ASP A 105 -24.37 8.46 -28.25
N ALA A 106 -24.57 8.19 -26.96
CA ALA A 106 -25.51 8.93 -26.12
C ALA A 106 -25.14 10.42 -26.01
N LEU A 107 -23.85 10.73 -25.84
CA LEU A 107 -23.36 12.10 -25.84
C LEU A 107 -23.58 12.79 -27.18
N MET A 108 -23.33 12.10 -28.30
CA MET A 108 -23.58 12.64 -29.64
C MET A 108 -25.04 13.03 -29.82
N VAL A 109 -25.99 12.13 -29.51
CA VAL A 109 -27.43 12.43 -29.62
C VAL A 109 -27.82 13.66 -28.81
N HIS A 110 -27.42 13.72 -27.53
CA HIS A 110 -27.78 14.85 -26.68
C HIS A 110 -27.09 16.16 -27.09
N CYS A 111 -25.85 16.11 -27.58
CA CYS A 111 -25.15 17.29 -28.07
C CYS A 111 -25.73 17.80 -29.39
N THR A 112 -26.15 16.90 -30.30
CA THR A 112 -26.79 17.30 -31.56
C THR A 112 -28.17 17.88 -31.32
N ASP A 113 -28.96 17.32 -30.40
CA ASP A 113 -30.28 17.84 -30.03
C ASP A 113 -30.16 19.23 -29.39
N PHE A 114 -29.20 19.41 -28.48
CA PHE A 114 -28.93 20.71 -27.88
C PHE A 114 -28.45 21.73 -28.92
N ALA A 115 -27.56 21.32 -29.83
CA ALA A 115 -27.10 22.17 -30.92
C ALA A 115 -28.27 22.61 -31.83
N ALA A 116 -29.16 21.68 -32.18
CA ALA A 116 -30.34 21.97 -32.99
C ALA A 116 -31.31 22.95 -32.29
N GLN A 117 -31.58 22.75 -30.99
CA GLN A 117 -32.41 23.66 -30.20
C GLN A 117 -31.79 25.07 -30.09
N SER A 118 -30.47 25.17 -29.91
CA SER A 118 -29.78 26.46 -29.84
C SER A 118 -29.84 27.23 -31.17
N GLN A 119 -29.81 26.54 -32.32
CA GLN A 119 -29.96 27.16 -33.63
C GLN A 119 -31.39 27.66 -33.89
N LEU A 120 -32.40 26.92 -33.41
CA LEU A 120 -33.80 27.36 -33.49
C LEU A 120 -34.03 28.63 -32.67
N LEU A 121 -33.51 28.69 -31.44
CA LEU A 121 -33.58 29.88 -30.58
C LEU A 121 -32.84 31.09 -31.17
N ARG A 122 -31.72 30.88 -31.88
CA ARG A 122 -31.03 31.95 -32.61
C ARG A 122 -31.81 32.45 -33.82
N ARG A 123 -32.54 31.59 -34.52
CA ARG A 123 -33.39 31.99 -35.67
C ARG A 123 -34.69 32.66 -35.24
N SER A 124 -35.22 32.34 -34.05
CA SER A 124 -36.41 32.98 -33.48
C SER A 124 -36.10 34.18 -32.58
N GLY A 125 -34.83 34.57 -32.45
CA GLY A 125 -34.41 35.80 -31.78
C GLY A 125 -35.02 37.03 -32.47
N PRO A 126 -35.38 38.08 -31.69
CA PRO A 126 -36.22 39.17 -32.18
C PRO A 126 -35.57 39.88 -33.36
N ALA A 127 -36.35 40.10 -34.43
CA ALA A 127 -36.06 41.11 -35.42
C ALA A 127 -36.04 42.46 -34.68
N THR A 128 -34.85 42.90 -34.27
CA THR A 128 -34.59 44.28 -33.88
C THR A 128 -34.82 45.14 -35.11
N GLY A 129 -36.04 45.69 -35.20
CA GLY A 129 -36.36 46.86 -36.01
C GLY A 129 -35.88 48.14 -35.35
#